data_AF-A0A174IWB6-F1
#
_entry.id   AF-A0A174IWB6-F1
#
_cell.length_a   1.000
_cell.length_b   1.000
_cell.length_c   1.000
_cell.angle_alpha   90.00
_cell.angle_beta   90.00
_cell.angle_gamma   90.00
#
_symmetry.space_group_name_H-M   'P 1'
#
loop_
_entity.id
_entity.type
_entity.pdbx_description
1 polymer ?
#
loop_
_entity_poly.entity_id
_entity_poly.type
_entity_poly.pdbx_seq_one_letter_code
_entity_poly.pdbx_strand_id
1 'polypeptide(L)' 'MCQYKIFLSATDKEIADKSKMRVDLFGDMKIKDIEELKDFKILYVSQGHEDLVSIKGKEVPRKVRYIQVFKR' A
#
# COMPACT_ATOMS: atom_id res chain seq x y z
N MET A 1 12.76 -9.73 -0.88
CA MET A 1 11.85 -9.47 -2.02
C MET A 1 10.94 -8.34 -1.57
N CYS A 2 10.79 -7.23 -2.30
CA CYS A 2 9.85 -6.19 -1.86
C CYS A 2 8.43 -6.75 -1.99
N GLN A 3 7.78 -6.99 -0.85
CA GLN A 3 6.46 -7.62 -0.79
C GLN A 3 5.32 -6.59 -0.97
N TYR A 4 5.64 -5.30 -0.88
CA TYR A 4 4.71 -4.21 -1.13
C TYR A 4 5.47 -2.95 -1.58
N LYS A 5 4.73 -1.95 -2.05
CA LYS A 5 5.25 -0.61 -2.36
C LYS A 5 4.21 0.44 -1.99
N ILE A 6 4.64 1.47 -1.25
CA ILE A 6 3.80 2.61 -0.88
C ILE A 6 4.15 3.80 -1.78
N PHE A 7 3.12 4.47 -2.28
CA PHE A 7 3.21 5.69 -3.06
C PHE A 7 2.46 6.78 -2.30
N LEU A 8 3.23 7.69 -1.72
CA LEU A 8 2.72 8.90 -1.08
C LEU A 8 2.20 9.88 -2.13
N SER A 9 1.33 10.81 -1.70
CA SER A 9 0.93 11.92 -2.55
C SER A 9 2.14 12.80 -2.88
N ALA A 10 2.07 13.57 -3.97
CA ALA A 10 3.19 14.42 -4.40
C ALA A 10 3.63 15.46 -3.36
N THR A 11 2.76 15.80 -2.41
CA THR A 11 3.03 16.76 -1.34
C THR A 11 3.58 16.11 -0.07
N ASP A 12 3.39 14.80 0.09
CA ASP A 12 3.80 14.07 1.29
C ASP A 12 5.23 13.53 1.14
N LYS A 13 6.12 13.93 2.05
CA LYS A 13 7.49 13.38 2.14
C LYS A 13 7.58 12.15 3.05
N GLU A 14 6.62 12.00 3.95
CA GLU A 14 6.55 10.94 4.96
C GLU A 14 5.10 10.56 5.21
N ILE A 15 4.88 9.39 5.84
CA ILE A 15 3.55 8.96 6.26
C ILE A 15 3.14 9.75 7.50
N ALA A 16 2.20 10.68 7.34
CA ALA A 16 1.71 11.55 8.40
C ALA A 16 0.21 11.35 8.64
N ASP A 17 -0.32 12.02 9.67
CA ASP A 17 -1.77 12.01 9.93
C ASP A 17 -2.55 12.51 8.71
N LYS A 18 -3.64 11.82 8.37
CA LYS A 18 -4.51 12.08 7.21
C LYS A 18 -3.86 11.90 5.85
N SER A 19 -2.62 11.41 5.77
CA SER A 19 -1.96 11.15 4.49
C SER A 19 -2.76 10.15 3.65
N LYS A 20 -2.93 10.49 2.37
CA LYS A 20 -3.55 9.61 1.38
C LYS A 20 -2.45 8.99 0.54
N MET A 21 -2.51 7.68 0.39
CA MET A 21 -1.47 6.94 -0.31
C MET A 21 -2.05 5.76 -1.08
N ARG A 22 -1.31 5.37 -2.11
CA ARG A 22 -1.54 4.14 -2.85
C ARG A 22 -0.58 3.08 -2.33
N VAL A 23 -1.10 1.90 -2.03
CA VAL A 23 -0.34 0.73 -1.61
C VAL A 23 -0.51 -0.36 -2.67
N ASP A 24 0.59 -0.77 -3.25
CA ASP A 24 0.68 -1.94 -4.12
C ASP A 24 1.12 -3.13 -3.28
N LEU A 25 0.25 -4.11 -3.11
CA LEU A 25 0.53 -5.36 -2.40
C LEU A 25 0.88 -6.43 -3.42
N PHE A 26 1.97 -7.18 -3.20
CA PHE A 26 2.38 -8.26 -4.10
C PHE A 26 2.16 -9.63 -3.46
N GLY A 27 1.64 -10.60 -4.21
CA GLY A 27 1.34 -11.93 -3.71
C GLY A 27 0.11 -11.93 -2.77
N ASP A 28 0.23 -12.66 -1.66
CA ASP A 28 -0.81 -12.81 -0.64
C ASP A 28 -0.71 -11.79 0.52
N MET A 29 0.12 -10.77 0.36
CA MET A 29 0.29 -9.68 1.32
C MET A 29 -1.02 -8.95 1.62
N LYS A 30 -1.20 -8.57 2.89
CA LYS A 30 -2.31 -7.71 3.33
C LYS A 30 -1.75 -6.39 3.85
N ILE A 31 -2.54 -5.32 3.75
CA ILE A 31 -2.15 -4.00 4.28
C ILE A 31 -1.84 -4.07 5.79
N LYS A 32 -2.53 -4.94 6.53
CA LYS A 32 -2.31 -5.13 7.98
C LYS A 32 -0.92 -5.69 8.32
N ASP A 33 -0.26 -6.31 7.35
CA ASP A 33 1.07 -6.90 7.54
C ASP A 33 2.19 -5.86 7.34
N ILE A 34 1.87 -4.67 6.82
CA ILE A 34 2.82 -3.57 6.60
C ILE A 34 3.20 -2.91 7.92
N GLU A 35 4.48 -2.98 8.27
CA GLU A 35 4.98 -2.46 9.56
C GLU A 35 4.79 -0.96 9.71
N GLU A 36 5.05 -0.18 8.65
CA GLU A 36 4.94 1.28 8.67
C GLU A 36 3.51 1.78 8.92
N LEU A 37 2.51 0.91 8.72
CA LEU A 37 1.10 1.23 8.89
C LEU A 37 0.53 0.72 10.23
N LYS A 38 1.30 -0.04 11.03
CA LYS A 38 0.84 -0.63 12.30
C LYS A 38 0.43 0.42 13.34
N ASP A 39 1.13 1.56 13.35
CA ASP A 39 0.87 2.65 14.29
C ASP A 39 -0.28 3.57 13.87
N PHE A 40 -0.83 3.36 12.67
CA PHE A 40 -1.89 4.17 12.12
C PHE A 40 -3.23 3.44 12.09
N LYS A 41 -4.32 4.20 12.24
CA LYS A 41 -5.66 3.75 11.86
C LYS A 41 -5.79 3.88 10.35
N ILE A 42 -6.14 2.79 9.69
CA ILE A 42 -6.23 2.72 8.23
C ILE A 42 -7.69 2.81 7.80
N LEU A 43 -8.01 3.79 6.97
CA LEU A 43 -9.27 3.91 6.25
C LEU A 43 -9.08 3.47 4.80
N TYR A 44 -9.88 2.50 4.37
CA TYR A 44 -9.91 2.11 2.97
C TYR A 44 -10.73 3.13 2.18
N VAL A 45 -10.06 3.85 1.27
CA VAL A 45 -10.72 4.85 0.43
C VAL A 45 -11.32 4.18 -0.79
N SER A 46 -10.54 3.37 -1.49
CA SER A 46 -11.02 2.59 -2.63
C SER A 46 -10.14 1.37 -2.90
N GLN A 47 -10.77 0.32 -3.44
CA GLN A 47 -10.06 -0.78 -4.06
C GLN A 47 -9.69 -0.32 -5.48
N GLY A 48 -8.40 -0.31 -5.80
CA GLY A 48 -7.94 -0.07 -7.17
C GLY A 48 -8.14 -1.31 -8.02
N HIS A 49 -7.20 -1.58 -8.91
CA HIS A 49 -7.21 -2.79 -9.74
C HIS A 49 -6.34 -3.92 -9.15
N GLU A 50 -6.59 -5.13 -9.65
CA GLU A 50 -5.76 -6.30 -9.40
C GLU A 50 -5.22 -6.80 -10.74
N ASP A 51 -3.92 -7.05 -10.82
CA ASP A 51 -3.24 -7.41 -12.06
C ASP A 51 -2.03 -8.32 -11.79
N LEU A 52 -1.41 -8.86 -12.83
CA LEU A 52 -0.18 -9.65 -12.73
C LEU A 52 1.01 -8.77 -13.14
N VAL A 53 2.01 -8.67 -12.28
CA VAL A 53 3.25 -7.94 -12.58
C VAL A 53 4.44 -8.90 -12.62
N SER A 54 5.33 -8.72 -13.60
CA SER A 54 6.57 -9.47 -13.67
C SER A 54 7.62 -8.84 -12.75
N ILE A 55 7.91 -9.49 -11.63
CA ILE A 55 8.97 -9.09 -10.70
C ILE A 55 10.09 -10.10 -10.83
N LYS A 56 11.25 -9.66 -11.35
CA LYS A 56 12.43 -10.51 -11.59
C LYS A 56 12.12 -11.76 -12.44
N GLY A 57 11.26 -11.61 -13.44
CA GLY A 57 10.90 -12.70 -14.36
C GLY A 57 9.87 -13.68 -13.82
N LYS A 58 9.29 -13.44 -12.64
CA LYS A 58 8.15 -14.20 -12.11
C LYS A 58 6.90 -13.33 -12.13
N GLU A 59 5.80 -13.89 -12.61
CA GLU A 59 4.48 -13.26 -12.48
C GLU A 59 4.03 -13.33 -11.03
N VAL A 60 3.72 -12.16 -10.47
CA VAL A 60 3.26 -12.00 -9.11
C VAL A 60 1.96 -11.20 -9.14
N PRO A 61 0.88 -11.67 -8.50
CA PRO A 61 -0.35 -10.90 -8.42
C PRO A 61 -0.10 -9.62 -7.62
N ARG A 62 -0.57 -8.50 -8.14
CA ARG A 62 -0.53 -7.19 -7.53
C ARG A 62 -1.94 -6.75 -7.22
N LYS A 63 -2.16 -6.27 -6.00
CA LYS A 63 -3.41 -5.65 -5.57
C LYS A 63 -3.15 -4.20 -5.22
N VAL A 64 -3.75 -3.29 -5.97
CA VAL A 64 -3.66 -1.86 -5.72
C VAL A 64 -4.76 -1.44 -4.75
N ARG A 65 -4.39 -0.71 -3.70
CA ARG A 65 -5.30 -0.21 -2.69
C ARG A 65 -5.02 1.26 -2.41
N TYR A 66 -6.06 2.07 -2.34
CA TYR A 66 -5.96 3.46 -1.93
C TYR A 66 -6.45 3.57 -0.49
N ILE A 67 -5.57 4.05 0.38
CA ILE A 67 -5.85 4.17 1.81
C ILE A 67 -5.59 5.59 2.27
N GLN A 68 -6.23 5.93 3.38
CA GLN A 68 -5.93 7.10 4.17
C GLN A 68 -5.57 6.64 5.58
N VAL A 69 -4.47 7.16 6.11
CA VAL A 69 -4.01 6.83 7.45
C VAL A 69 -4.36 7.94 8.43
N PHE A 70 -4.55 7.57 9.69
CA PHE A 70 -4.78 8.50 10.79
C PHE A 70 -3.89 8.11 11.97
N LYS A 71 -3.29 9.08 12.65
CA LYS A 71 -2.55 8.80 13.90
C LYS A 71 -3.52 8.18 14.92
N ARG A 72 -3.02 7.22 15.68
CA ARG A 72 -3.83 6.48 16.64
C ARG A 72 -4.38 7.36 17.76
#